data_AF-A0A662B5M0-F1
#
_entry.id   AF-A0A662B5M0-F1
#
_cell.length_a   1.000
_cell.length_b   1.000
_cell.length_c   1.000
_cell.angle_alpha   90.00
_cell.angle_beta   90.00
_cell.angle_gamma   90.00
#
_symmetry.space_group_name_H-M   'P 1'
#
loop_
_entity.id
_entity.type
_entity.pdbx_description
1 polymer ?
#
loop_
_entity_poly.entity_id
_entity_poly.type
_entity_poly.pdbx_seq_one_letter_code
_entity_poly.pdbx_strand_id
1 'polypeptide(L)'
;MKTSTVCKLSALLVILTIGTLSPLQAQNPEALFQQGLIKEEGEGSLQEAIDIYIKVASDESVERPLQANALLHMGLCYEKLGRAEAQKTYRYIVNNYPDQPETVKVAREKLALLSQTEINETEKSGELSIRKVWEVPDYLFGEVSPDGKYISYGTWSTGDLAIYELANGKTRRLTNNDSSNRSQVYAEYSRWSPDGKQIVYTWRNGMEYELRTIGLDGSEPKVLYTNEEARYIAACDWSPDGKQILACMDYEDNKIQTAGLINVSDGSMQVLKTLEEGSGSGSGMVCFSKNGKSIIYDLQQESNTSMRDIYMLPLDGGAEIALVKHPANDLFLGLAPDGESILFSSDRDGS
;
A
#
# COMPACT_ATOMS: atom_id res chain seq x y z
N MET A 1 63.73 23.19 -27.47
CA MET A 1 64.62 22.34 -26.65
C MET A 1 63.87 22.05 -25.34
N LYS A 2 62.96 21.05 -25.30
CA LYS A 2 63.20 19.65 -24.90
C LYS A 2 64.14 19.50 -23.70
N THR A 3 63.58 19.21 -22.53
CA THR A 3 64.02 18.16 -21.60
C THR A 3 62.84 17.77 -20.71
N SER A 4 62.24 16.63 -21.03
CA SER A 4 61.30 15.89 -20.18
C SER A 4 62.12 14.82 -19.46
N THR A 5 62.07 14.83 -18.13
CA THR A 5 62.77 13.86 -17.29
C THR A 5 61.88 12.63 -17.10
N VAL A 6 62.24 11.57 -17.80
CA VAL A 6 61.72 10.21 -17.63
C VAL A 6 62.30 9.63 -16.35
N CYS A 7 61.45 9.32 -15.36
CA CYS A 7 61.84 8.55 -14.18
C CYS A 7 61.53 7.07 -14.43
N LYS A 8 62.59 6.24 -14.34
CA LYS A 8 62.62 4.83 -14.71
C LYS A 8 61.91 3.94 -13.67
N LEU A 9 61.11 3.00 -14.20
CA LEU A 9 60.66 1.78 -13.55
C LEU A 9 61.84 1.00 -12.94
N SER A 10 61.70 0.55 -11.70
CA SER A 10 62.52 -0.52 -11.11
C SER A 10 61.57 -1.58 -10.57
N ALA A 11 61.46 -2.70 -11.30
CA ALA A 11 60.71 -3.88 -10.90
C ALA A 11 61.54 -4.66 -9.86
N LEU A 12 60.95 -4.93 -8.69
CA LEU A 12 61.52 -5.86 -7.72
C LEU A 12 60.78 -7.20 -7.82
N LEU A 13 61.49 -8.18 -8.36
CA LEU A 13 61.10 -9.58 -8.49
C LEU A 13 61.21 -10.25 -7.10
N VAL A 14 60.11 -10.69 -6.51
CA VAL A 14 60.14 -11.55 -5.31
C VAL A 14 59.93 -13.00 -5.73
N ILE A 15 60.91 -13.83 -5.39
CA ILE A 15 61.05 -15.23 -5.75
C ILE A 15 60.01 -16.07 -4.99
N LEU A 16 59.20 -16.81 -5.73
CA LEU A 16 58.27 -17.82 -5.23
C LEU A 16 59.07 -19.04 -4.74
N THR A 17 59.08 -19.29 -3.43
CA THR A 17 59.54 -20.57 -2.88
C THR A 17 58.33 -21.42 -2.52
N ILE A 18 58.14 -22.51 -3.26
CA ILE A 18 57.12 -23.52 -2.98
C ILE A 18 57.69 -24.43 -1.88
N GLY A 19 57.29 -24.18 -0.64
CA GLY A 19 57.49 -25.08 0.49
C GLY A 19 56.26 -25.98 0.67
N THR A 20 56.48 -27.29 0.75
CA THR A 20 55.44 -28.30 0.96
C THR A 20 54.80 -28.20 2.35
N LEU A 21 53.50 -28.47 2.40
CA LEU A 21 52.59 -28.39 3.55
C LEU A 21 53.12 -29.00 4.85
N SER A 22 53.01 -28.22 5.93
CA SER A 22 52.79 -28.73 7.29
C SER A 22 51.32 -28.47 7.66
N PRO A 23 50.55 -29.46 8.16
CA PRO A 23 49.22 -29.22 8.70
C PRO A 23 49.31 -28.72 10.16
N LEU A 24 48.39 -27.84 10.53
CA LEU A 24 48.27 -27.15 11.83
C LEU A 24 49.35 -26.10 12.13
N GLN A 25 49.29 -24.99 11.42
CA GLN A 25 49.68 -23.71 11.99
C GLN A 25 48.40 -23.05 12.50
N ALA A 26 48.28 -22.84 13.81
CA ALA A 26 47.19 -22.06 14.39
C ALA A 26 47.14 -20.73 13.61
N GLN A 27 46.02 -20.45 12.93
CA GLN A 27 45.88 -19.19 12.22
C GLN A 27 45.96 -18.07 13.25
N ASN A 28 46.93 -17.18 13.07
CA ASN A 28 47.11 -16.03 13.95
C ASN A 28 45.79 -15.25 14.05
N PRO A 29 45.30 -14.88 15.25
CA PRO A 29 44.02 -14.21 15.42
C PRO A 29 43.86 -12.95 14.55
N GLU A 30 44.92 -12.17 14.34
CA GLU A 30 44.88 -11.00 13.45
C GLU A 30 44.67 -11.41 12.00
N ALA A 31 45.29 -12.50 11.54
CA ALA A 31 45.11 -13.01 10.18
C ALA A 31 43.69 -13.51 9.96
N LEU A 32 43.11 -14.14 10.99
CA LEU A 32 41.72 -14.60 10.96
C LEU A 32 40.75 -13.41 10.93
N PHE A 33 41.01 -12.35 11.71
CA PHE A 33 40.22 -11.12 11.66
C PHE A 33 40.29 -10.44 10.29
N GLN A 34 41.48 -10.35 9.68
CA GLN A 34 41.63 -9.82 8.31
C GLN A 34 40.88 -10.67 7.27
N GLN A 35 40.84 -11.99 7.44
CA GLN A 35 40.04 -12.86 6.59
C GLN A 35 38.54 -12.53 6.71
N GLY A 36 38.07 -12.26 7.93
CA GLY A 36 36.70 -11.81 8.18
C GLY A 36 36.37 -10.51 7.42
N LEU A 37 37.27 -9.52 7.47
CA LEU A 37 37.10 -8.25 6.76
C LEU A 37 37.02 -8.44 5.23
N ILE A 38 37.86 -9.31 4.67
CA ILE A 38 37.82 -9.62 3.23
C ILE A 38 36.47 -10.22 2.85
N LYS A 39 35.93 -11.13 3.69
CA LYS A 39 34.60 -11.72 3.47
C LYS A 39 33.49 -10.69 3.60
N GLU A 40 33.57 -9.80 4.58
CA GLU A 40 32.58 -8.76 4.82
C GLU A 40 32.56 -7.69 3.72
N GLU A 41 33.70 -7.06 3.44
CA GLU A 41 33.80 -5.86 2.61
C GLU A 41 34.22 -6.17 1.17
N GLY A 42 35.02 -7.22 0.96
CA GLY A 42 35.51 -7.60 -0.35
C GLY A 42 34.54 -8.49 -1.13
N GLU A 43 34.06 -9.56 -0.48
CA GLU A 43 33.21 -10.58 -1.14
C GLU A 43 31.70 -10.37 -0.88
N GLY A 44 31.32 -9.63 0.17
CA GLY A 44 29.92 -9.50 0.59
C GLY A 44 29.33 -10.78 1.20
N SER A 45 30.18 -11.75 1.55
CA SER A 45 29.82 -13.04 2.15
C SER A 45 29.60 -12.89 3.66
N LEU A 46 28.55 -12.15 4.03
CA LEU A 46 28.32 -11.69 5.42
C LEU A 46 28.18 -12.82 6.44
N GLN A 47 27.57 -13.95 6.08
CA GLN A 47 27.44 -15.10 6.99
C GLN A 47 28.79 -15.78 7.25
N GLU A 48 29.63 -15.94 6.22
CA GLU A 48 30.97 -16.48 6.38
C GLU A 48 31.86 -15.55 7.21
N ALA A 49 31.72 -14.23 7.03
CA ALA A 49 32.40 -13.24 7.86
C ALA A 49 32.00 -13.34 9.33
N ILE A 50 30.70 -13.49 9.63
CA ILE A 50 30.19 -13.71 10.99
C ILE A 50 30.82 -14.95 11.62
N ASP A 51 30.85 -16.08 10.91
CA ASP A 51 31.41 -17.34 11.42
C ASP A 51 32.92 -17.21 11.75
N ILE A 52 33.64 -16.36 11.01
CA ILE A 52 35.04 -16.02 11.27
C ILE A 52 35.17 -15.11 12.50
N TYR A 53 34.36 -14.05 12.60
CA TYR A 53 34.41 -13.13 13.73
C TYR A 53 34.02 -13.80 15.05
N ILE A 54 33.09 -14.77 15.04
CA ILE A 54 32.76 -15.59 16.22
C ILE A 54 34.00 -16.30 16.76
N LYS A 55 34.83 -16.88 15.88
CA LYS A 55 36.05 -17.58 16.29
C LYS A 55 37.05 -16.62 16.96
N VAL A 56 37.23 -15.42 16.40
CA VAL A 56 38.13 -14.41 16.99
C VAL A 56 37.58 -13.87 18.32
N ALA A 57 36.28 -13.61 18.40
CA ALA A 57 35.65 -13.05 19.59
C ALA A 57 35.51 -14.03 20.76
N SER A 58 35.45 -15.34 20.48
CA SER A 58 35.28 -16.39 21.51
C SER A 58 36.59 -17.00 21.99
N ASP A 59 37.72 -16.68 21.36
CA ASP A 59 39.03 -17.20 21.74
C ASP A 59 39.64 -16.36 22.87
N GLU A 60 39.71 -16.96 24.07
CA GLU A 60 40.22 -16.33 25.30
C GLU A 60 41.71 -15.96 25.22
N SER A 61 42.47 -16.52 24.27
CA SER A 61 43.87 -16.18 24.04
C SER A 61 44.06 -14.88 23.25
N VAL A 62 42.98 -14.34 22.67
CA VAL A 62 43.00 -13.13 21.85
C VAL A 62 42.93 -11.89 22.71
N GLU A 63 43.78 -10.91 22.38
CA GLU A 63 43.77 -9.61 23.04
C GLU A 63 42.39 -8.94 22.95
N ARG A 64 41.95 -8.39 24.09
CA ARG A 64 40.60 -7.84 24.27
C ARG A 64 40.19 -6.78 23.23
N PRO A 65 41.09 -5.88 22.74
CA PRO A 65 40.76 -4.97 21.66
C PRO A 65 40.39 -5.67 20.35
N LEU A 66 41.08 -6.77 20.00
CA LEU A 66 40.80 -7.52 18.78
C LEU A 66 39.48 -8.30 18.89
N GLN A 67 39.18 -8.87 20.06
CA GLN A 67 37.87 -9.46 20.34
C GLN A 67 36.74 -8.43 20.21
N ALA A 68 36.93 -7.23 20.77
CA ALA A 68 35.94 -6.15 20.70
C ALA A 68 35.67 -5.70 19.25
N ASN A 69 36.73 -5.59 18.44
CA ASN A 69 36.61 -5.27 17.02
C ASN A 69 35.92 -6.39 16.22
N ALA A 70 36.25 -7.66 16.50
CA ALA A 70 35.54 -8.79 15.90
C ALA A 70 34.03 -8.77 16.23
N LEU A 71 33.66 -8.49 17.47
CA LEU A 71 32.26 -8.32 17.88
C LEU A 71 31.59 -7.15 17.17
N LEU A 72 32.30 -6.02 16.99
CA LEU A 72 31.75 -4.86 16.30
C LEU A 72 31.42 -5.19 14.84
N HIS A 73 32.36 -5.80 14.13
CA HIS A 73 32.14 -6.22 12.74
C HIS A 73 31.08 -7.33 12.61
N MET A 74 31.01 -8.25 13.57
CA MET A 74 29.90 -9.20 13.66
C MET A 74 28.54 -8.48 13.77
N GLY A 75 28.45 -7.45 14.61
CA GLY A 75 27.27 -6.59 14.73
C GLY A 75 26.91 -5.88 13.42
N LEU A 76 27.91 -5.35 12.71
CA LEU A 76 27.74 -4.69 11.40
C LEU A 76 27.23 -5.67 10.34
N CYS A 77 27.72 -6.90 10.31
CA CYS A 77 27.23 -7.94 9.42
C CYS A 77 25.77 -8.31 9.73
N TYR A 78 25.40 -8.46 11.00
CA TYR A 78 24.01 -8.72 11.39
C TYR A 78 23.09 -7.56 11.00
N GLU A 79 23.56 -6.31 11.14
CA GLU A 79 22.83 -5.11 10.73
C GLU A 79 22.59 -5.10 9.21
N LYS A 80 23.62 -5.35 8.39
CA LYS A 80 23.51 -5.46 6.93
C LYS A 80 22.56 -6.58 6.49
N LEU A 81 22.42 -7.65 7.28
CA LEU A 81 21.49 -8.75 7.04
C LEU A 81 20.08 -8.52 7.60
N GLY A 82 19.81 -7.39 8.28
CA GLY A 82 18.51 -7.10 8.89
C GLY A 82 18.16 -8.00 10.08
N ARG A 83 19.15 -8.53 10.80
CA ARG A 83 18.97 -9.50 11.88
C ARG A 83 18.96 -8.87 13.27
N ALA A 84 18.05 -9.30 14.14
CA ALA A 84 17.88 -8.79 15.50
C ALA A 84 19.11 -9.00 16.41
N GLU A 85 19.99 -9.92 16.05
CA GLU A 85 21.27 -10.20 16.68
C GLU A 85 22.24 -9.00 16.66
N ALA A 86 22.07 -8.06 15.73
CA ALA A 86 22.88 -6.84 15.67
C ALA A 86 22.80 -6.05 16.99
N GLN A 87 21.58 -5.80 17.47
CA GLN A 87 21.38 -5.07 18.73
C GLN A 87 21.94 -5.81 19.93
N LYS A 88 21.75 -7.14 19.99
CA LYS A 88 22.28 -7.97 21.08
C LYS A 88 23.79 -7.87 21.13
N THR A 89 24.44 -7.90 19.97
CA THR A 89 25.90 -7.79 19.82
C THR A 89 26.39 -6.43 20.27
N TYR A 90 25.77 -5.32 19.82
CA TYR A 90 26.17 -3.99 20.25
C TYR A 90 25.95 -3.75 21.75
N ARG A 91 24.83 -4.22 22.33
CA ARG A 91 24.61 -4.16 23.79
C ARG A 91 25.66 -4.96 24.55
N TYR A 92 26.03 -6.13 24.03
CA TYR A 92 27.07 -6.97 24.62
C TYR A 92 28.43 -6.24 24.65
N ILE A 93 28.82 -5.57 23.57
CA ILE A 93 30.05 -4.76 23.52
C ILE A 93 30.01 -3.65 24.58
N VAL A 94 28.92 -2.87 24.64
CA VAL A 94 28.77 -1.76 25.59
C VAL A 94 28.87 -2.23 27.05
N ASN A 95 28.34 -3.40 27.36
CA ASN A 95 28.28 -3.92 28.73
C ASN A 95 29.58 -4.65 29.16
N ASN A 96 30.25 -5.34 28.24
CA ASN A 96 31.35 -6.25 28.57
C ASN A 96 32.74 -5.75 28.16
N TYR A 97 32.81 -4.70 27.32
CA TYR A 97 34.07 -4.08 26.88
C TYR A 97 34.13 -2.56 27.19
N PRO A 98 33.76 -2.10 28.41
CA PRO A 98 33.76 -0.67 28.73
C PRO A 98 35.15 -0.02 28.66
N ASP A 99 36.21 -0.84 28.70
CA ASP A 99 37.62 -0.47 28.54
C ASP A 99 38.05 -0.21 27.08
N GLN A 100 37.17 -0.46 26.10
CA GLN A 100 37.40 -0.23 24.67
C GLN A 100 36.57 0.97 24.16
N PRO A 101 36.97 2.22 24.45
CA PRO A 101 36.12 3.40 24.32
C PRO A 101 35.66 3.68 22.88
N GLU A 102 36.52 3.48 21.89
CA GLU A 102 36.16 3.71 20.48
C GLU A 102 35.13 2.70 19.98
N THR A 103 35.34 1.40 20.24
CA THR A 103 34.40 0.34 19.88
C THR A 103 33.04 0.52 20.58
N VAL A 104 33.05 0.89 21.86
CA VAL A 104 31.83 1.17 22.65
C VAL A 104 31.10 2.39 22.09
N LYS A 105 31.82 3.43 21.68
CA LYS A 105 31.22 4.63 21.08
C LYS A 105 30.47 4.27 19.79
N VAL A 106 31.10 3.53 18.88
CA VAL A 106 30.45 3.08 17.63
C VAL A 106 29.24 2.19 17.94
N ALA A 107 29.36 1.24 18.87
CA ALA A 107 28.24 0.38 19.27
C ALA A 107 27.05 1.17 19.84
N ARG A 108 27.30 2.24 20.62
CA ARG A 108 26.24 3.13 21.12
C ARG A 108 25.57 3.93 20.01
N GLU A 109 26.34 4.46 19.05
CA GLU A 109 25.82 5.17 17.89
C GLU A 109 24.93 4.25 17.04
N LYS A 110 25.38 3.01 16.80
CA LYS A 110 24.58 1.99 16.11
C LYS A 110 23.31 1.61 16.84
N LEU A 111 23.36 1.42 18.17
CA LEU A 111 22.17 1.17 18.97
C LEU A 111 21.17 2.32 18.91
N ALA A 112 21.63 3.57 18.95
CA ALA A 112 20.76 4.74 18.85
C ALA A 112 20.04 4.79 17.49
N LEU A 113 20.76 4.51 16.40
CA LEU A 113 20.17 4.45 15.06
C LEU A 113 19.16 3.31 14.94
N LEU A 114 19.50 2.11 15.41
CA LEU A 114 18.60 0.95 15.37
C LEU A 114 17.34 1.16 16.22
N SER A 115 17.45 1.83 17.37
CA SER A 115 16.28 2.18 18.18
C SER A 115 15.42 3.28 17.55
N GLN A 116 15.99 4.21 16.78
CA GLN A 116 15.21 5.19 16.00
C GLN A 116 14.49 4.52 14.82
N THR A 117 15.14 3.57 14.14
CA THR A 117 14.49 2.75 13.12
C THR A 117 13.37 1.92 13.73
N GLU A 118 13.59 1.29 14.89
CA GLU A 118 12.53 0.59 15.62
C GLU A 118 11.41 1.53 16.05
N ILE A 119 11.67 2.73 16.57
CA ILE A 119 10.59 3.68 16.91
C ILE A 119 9.79 4.07 15.66
N ASN A 120 10.45 4.30 14.53
CA ASN A 120 9.79 4.59 13.25
C ASN A 120 9.05 3.36 12.67
N GLU A 121 9.54 2.14 12.91
CA GLU A 121 8.91 0.88 12.53
C GLU A 121 7.78 0.50 13.50
N THR A 122 7.86 0.84 14.79
CA THR A 122 6.85 0.59 15.82
C THR A 122 5.72 1.61 15.73
N GLU A 123 6.00 2.85 15.31
CA GLU A 123 4.98 3.80 14.85
C GLU A 123 4.30 3.33 13.55
N LYS A 124 4.99 2.54 12.72
CA LYS A 124 4.40 1.85 11.55
C LYS A 124 3.82 0.46 11.85
N SER A 125 4.09 -0.12 13.02
CA SER A 125 3.68 -1.45 13.45
C SER A 125 2.83 -1.36 14.71
N GLY A 126 1.81 -0.50 14.67
CA GLY A 126 0.60 -0.83 15.41
C GLY A 126 0.06 -2.12 14.81
N GLU A 127 0.20 -3.23 15.53
CA GLU A 127 -0.43 -4.50 15.14
C GLU A 127 -1.89 -4.20 14.77
N LEU A 128 -2.29 -4.48 13.53
CA LEU A 128 -3.60 -4.10 12.99
C LEU A 128 -4.69 -4.72 13.87
N SER A 129 -5.27 -3.92 14.77
CA SER A 129 -6.35 -4.38 15.63
C SER A 129 -7.67 -4.29 14.88
N ILE A 130 -8.15 -5.41 14.36
CA ILE A 130 -9.47 -5.49 13.73
C ILE A 130 -10.53 -5.69 14.80
N ARG A 131 -11.50 -4.77 14.88
CA ARG A 131 -12.70 -4.93 15.71
C ARG A 131 -13.95 -4.92 14.84
N LYS A 132 -14.88 -5.85 15.07
CA LYS A 132 -16.21 -5.81 14.44
C LYS A 132 -17.01 -4.69 15.10
N VAL A 133 -17.38 -3.66 14.32
CA VAL A 133 -18.19 -2.52 14.81
C VAL A 133 -19.68 -2.79 14.65
N TRP A 134 -20.06 -3.44 13.55
CA TRP A 134 -21.44 -3.79 13.24
C TRP A 134 -21.47 -5.01 12.33
N GLU A 135 -22.56 -5.77 12.37
CA GLU A 135 -22.84 -6.88 11.48
C GLU A 135 -24.09 -6.53 10.68
N VAL A 136 -23.92 -6.43 9.36
CA VAL A 136 -25.00 -6.06 8.46
C VAL A 136 -25.96 -7.24 8.38
N PRO A 137 -27.28 -7.02 8.56
CA PRO A 137 -28.26 -8.10 8.44
C PRO A 137 -28.36 -8.71 7.04
N ASP A 138 -27.81 -8.02 6.03
CA ASP A 138 -27.95 -8.26 4.59
C ASP A 138 -26.68 -7.77 3.86
N TYR A 139 -26.71 -7.60 2.53
CA TYR A 139 -25.62 -7.03 1.74
C TYR A 139 -25.35 -5.54 2.04
N LEU A 140 -24.07 -5.16 2.12
CA LEU A 140 -23.64 -3.77 2.28
C LEU A 140 -23.31 -3.14 0.91
N PHE A 141 -24.27 -2.42 0.33
CA PHE A 141 -24.05 -1.54 -0.82
C PHE A 141 -24.09 -0.06 -0.39
N GLY A 142 -23.22 0.32 0.55
CA GLY A 142 -23.15 1.68 1.06
C GLY A 142 -21.86 1.98 1.82
N GLU A 143 -21.85 3.08 2.56
CA GLU A 143 -20.61 3.70 3.03
C GLU A 143 -20.79 4.34 4.42
N VAL A 144 -19.68 4.48 5.15
CA VAL A 144 -19.62 5.26 6.38
C VAL A 144 -19.75 6.76 6.04
N SER A 145 -20.51 7.51 6.83
CA SER A 145 -20.63 8.97 6.63
C SER A 145 -19.29 9.68 6.85
N PRO A 146 -19.06 10.85 6.23
CA PRO A 146 -17.80 11.59 6.38
C PRO A 146 -17.44 11.95 7.84
N ASP A 147 -18.44 12.09 8.69
CA ASP A 147 -18.27 12.36 10.13
C ASP A 147 -18.15 11.09 10.99
N GLY A 148 -18.18 9.90 10.38
CA GLY A 148 -18.02 8.61 11.04
C GLY A 148 -19.17 8.22 11.97
N LYS A 149 -20.35 8.85 11.86
CA LYS A 149 -21.50 8.58 12.74
C LYS A 149 -22.49 7.57 12.18
N TYR A 150 -22.59 7.47 10.86
CA TYR A 150 -23.61 6.67 10.20
C TYR A 150 -22.99 5.70 9.20
N ILE A 151 -23.71 4.64 8.89
CA ILE A 151 -23.45 3.76 7.75
C ILE A 151 -24.71 3.73 6.89
N SER A 152 -24.61 4.11 5.61
CA SER A 152 -25.70 3.90 4.65
C SER A 152 -25.66 2.49 4.10
N TYR A 153 -26.82 1.90 3.79
CA TYR A 153 -26.91 0.59 3.16
C TYR A 153 -28.28 0.37 2.52
N GLY A 154 -28.31 -0.43 1.45
CA GLY A 154 -29.53 -0.98 0.89
C GLY A 154 -30.01 -2.18 1.71
N THR A 155 -31.32 -2.31 1.88
CA THR A 155 -31.95 -3.42 2.62
C THR A 155 -32.60 -4.37 1.62
N TRP A 156 -32.19 -5.63 1.56
CA TRP A 156 -32.77 -6.57 0.58
C TRP A 156 -34.21 -6.93 0.93
N SER A 157 -34.50 -7.09 2.23
CA SER A 157 -35.83 -7.42 2.72
C SER A 157 -36.94 -6.42 2.33
N THR A 158 -36.62 -5.13 2.18
CA THR A 158 -37.60 -4.09 1.82
C THR A 158 -37.28 -3.35 0.51
N GLY A 159 -36.03 -3.42 0.04
CA GLY A 159 -35.52 -2.69 -1.12
C GLY A 159 -35.12 -1.25 -0.79
N ASP A 160 -34.96 -0.88 0.48
CA ASP A 160 -34.82 0.53 0.85
C ASP A 160 -33.41 0.94 1.19
N LEU A 161 -33.15 2.21 0.98
CA LEU A 161 -32.00 2.87 1.58
C LEU A 161 -32.29 3.11 3.06
N ALA A 162 -31.35 2.70 3.91
CA ALA A 162 -31.36 2.95 5.34
C ALA A 162 -30.01 3.50 5.80
N ILE A 163 -30.01 4.11 6.99
CA ILE A 163 -28.81 4.49 7.71
C ILE A 163 -28.79 3.82 9.08
N TYR A 164 -27.62 3.35 9.50
CA TYR A 164 -27.36 2.80 10.81
C TYR A 164 -26.50 3.79 11.62
N GLU A 165 -26.94 4.17 12.81
CA GLU A 165 -26.21 5.07 13.70
C GLU A 165 -25.25 4.29 14.61
N LEU A 166 -23.95 4.52 14.42
CA LEU A 166 -22.89 3.77 15.10
C LEU A 166 -22.89 3.96 16.62
N ALA A 167 -23.32 5.12 17.11
CA ALA A 167 -23.26 5.47 18.52
C ALA A 167 -24.28 4.71 19.39
N ASN A 168 -25.46 4.41 18.85
CA ASN A 168 -26.57 3.83 19.62
C ASN A 168 -27.17 2.55 18.98
N GLY A 169 -26.69 2.15 17.81
CA GLY A 169 -27.11 0.95 17.10
C GLY A 169 -28.51 1.00 16.49
N LYS A 170 -29.05 2.20 16.25
CA LYS A 170 -30.39 2.37 15.65
C LYS A 170 -30.30 2.49 14.14
N THR A 171 -31.19 1.78 13.46
CA THR A 171 -31.43 1.94 12.02
C THR A 171 -32.59 2.88 11.77
N ARG A 172 -32.45 3.76 10.77
CA ARG A 172 -33.53 4.56 10.21
C ARG A 172 -33.61 4.37 8.70
N ARG A 173 -34.81 4.06 8.22
CA ARG A 173 -35.12 3.95 6.80
C ARG A 173 -35.24 5.37 6.20
N LEU A 174 -34.67 5.59 5.02
CA LEU A 174 -34.72 6.87 4.31
C LEU A 174 -35.70 6.86 3.14
N THR A 175 -35.84 5.74 2.44
CA THR A 175 -36.84 5.59 1.36
C THR A 175 -38.06 4.81 1.84
N ASN A 176 -39.21 4.97 1.20
CA ASN A 176 -40.35 4.09 1.44
C ASN A 176 -40.79 3.39 0.16
N ASN A 177 -40.17 2.26 -0.16
CA ASN A 177 -40.65 1.32 -1.15
C ASN A 177 -41.91 0.58 -0.66
N ASP A 178 -43.07 0.93 -1.23
CA ASP A 178 -44.33 0.21 -1.02
C ASP A 178 -44.57 -0.88 -2.08
N SER A 179 -43.58 -1.17 -2.95
CA SER A 179 -43.71 -2.19 -3.99
C SER A 179 -43.92 -3.59 -3.39
N SER A 180 -44.94 -4.29 -3.88
CA SER A 180 -45.14 -5.71 -3.59
C SER A 180 -44.07 -6.60 -4.22
N ASN A 181 -43.29 -6.09 -5.19
CA ASN A 181 -42.26 -6.82 -5.92
C ASN A 181 -40.85 -6.32 -5.59
N ARG A 182 -40.39 -6.66 -4.39
CA ARG A 182 -39.17 -6.14 -3.75
C ARG A 182 -37.87 -6.54 -4.45
N SER A 183 -37.87 -7.62 -5.23
CA SER A 183 -36.72 -8.05 -6.03
C SER A 183 -36.47 -7.18 -7.27
N GLN A 184 -37.41 -6.30 -7.62
CA GLN A 184 -37.33 -5.43 -8.80
C GLN A 184 -37.19 -3.95 -8.45
N VAL A 185 -37.41 -3.57 -7.20
CA VAL A 185 -37.32 -2.17 -6.77
C VAL A 185 -36.43 -2.11 -5.54
N TYR A 186 -35.21 -1.59 -5.69
CA TYR A 186 -34.29 -1.49 -4.57
C TYR A 186 -33.22 -0.41 -4.73
N ALA A 187 -32.69 0.08 -3.60
CA ALA A 187 -31.52 0.95 -3.53
C ALA A 187 -30.20 0.17 -3.42
N GLU A 188 -29.16 0.64 -4.10
CA GLU A 188 -27.78 0.14 -4.00
C GLU A 188 -26.75 1.26 -4.26
N TYR A 189 -25.47 0.94 -4.08
CA TYR A 189 -24.31 1.82 -4.27
C TYR A 189 -24.50 3.24 -3.72
N SER A 190 -24.84 3.35 -2.43
CA SER A 190 -24.99 4.68 -1.81
C SER A 190 -23.64 5.36 -1.53
N ARG A 191 -23.60 6.69 -1.71
CA ARG A 191 -22.46 7.57 -1.42
C ARG A 191 -22.91 8.85 -0.72
N TRP A 192 -22.18 9.26 0.30
CA TRP A 192 -22.47 10.47 1.05
C TRP A 192 -21.95 11.72 0.35
N SER A 193 -22.70 12.81 0.40
CA SER A 193 -22.17 14.12 0.04
C SER A 193 -21.01 14.50 0.99
N PRO A 194 -20.02 15.29 0.54
CA PRO A 194 -18.86 15.65 1.39
C PRO A 194 -19.25 16.38 2.68
N ASP A 195 -20.39 17.08 2.68
CA ASP A 195 -20.94 17.77 3.85
C ASP A 195 -21.83 16.87 4.73
N GLY A 196 -22.04 15.62 4.34
CA GLY A 196 -22.82 14.61 5.05
C GLY A 196 -24.33 14.85 5.07
N LYS A 197 -24.87 15.80 4.29
CA LYS A 197 -26.30 16.16 4.35
C LYS A 197 -27.18 15.41 3.36
N GLN A 198 -26.59 14.87 2.30
CA GLN A 198 -27.28 14.15 1.25
C GLN A 198 -26.60 12.82 0.97
N ILE A 199 -27.38 11.91 0.41
CA ILE A 199 -26.89 10.63 -0.10
C ILE A 199 -27.33 10.54 -1.56
N VAL A 200 -26.39 10.21 -2.45
CA VAL A 200 -26.72 9.72 -3.79
C VAL A 200 -26.75 8.19 -3.75
N TYR A 201 -27.63 7.59 -4.52
CA TYR A 201 -27.76 6.14 -4.59
C TYR A 201 -28.30 5.72 -5.96
N THR A 202 -27.94 4.52 -6.37
CA THR A 202 -28.56 3.84 -7.49
C THR A 202 -29.90 3.28 -7.04
N TRP A 203 -30.94 3.57 -7.80
CA TRP A 203 -32.28 3.04 -7.59
C TRP A 203 -32.68 2.19 -8.78
N ARG A 204 -32.90 0.90 -8.54
CA ARG A 204 -33.52 0.03 -9.53
C ARG A 204 -35.03 0.16 -9.47
N ASN A 205 -35.66 0.30 -10.63
CA ASN A 205 -37.11 0.30 -10.79
C ASN A 205 -37.50 -0.61 -11.96
N GLY A 206 -37.77 -1.87 -11.66
CA GLY A 206 -38.01 -2.88 -12.70
C GLY A 206 -36.72 -3.24 -13.45
N MET A 207 -36.64 -2.82 -14.71
CA MET A 207 -35.46 -3.00 -15.57
C MET A 207 -34.62 -1.72 -15.68
N GLU A 208 -35.14 -0.60 -15.19
CA GLU A 208 -34.49 0.70 -15.27
C GLU A 208 -33.63 0.95 -14.03
N TYR A 209 -32.53 1.68 -14.23
CA TYR A 209 -31.68 2.18 -13.16
C TYR A 209 -31.64 3.70 -13.22
N GLU A 210 -31.76 4.30 -12.05
CA GLU A 210 -31.78 5.75 -11.88
C GLU A 210 -30.74 6.13 -10.84
N LEU A 211 -30.10 7.29 -10.98
CA LEU A 211 -29.42 7.91 -9.85
C LEU A 211 -30.38 8.85 -9.14
N ARG A 212 -30.51 8.66 -7.84
CA ARG A 212 -31.36 9.47 -6.98
C ARG A 212 -30.54 10.11 -5.87
N THR A 213 -31.02 11.25 -5.40
CA THR A 213 -30.49 11.96 -4.23
C THR A 213 -31.56 12.06 -3.16
N ILE A 214 -31.16 11.98 -1.90
CA ILE A 214 -32.07 12.12 -0.77
C ILE A 214 -31.38 12.82 0.41
N GLY A 215 -32.13 13.69 1.09
CA GLY A 215 -31.68 14.31 2.33
C GLY A 215 -31.75 13.33 3.50
N LEU A 216 -31.02 13.65 4.58
CA LEU A 216 -31.05 12.77 5.74
C LEU A 216 -32.41 12.67 6.38
N ASP A 217 -33.31 13.64 6.31
CA ASP A 217 -34.66 13.47 6.87
C ASP A 217 -35.51 12.40 6.15
N GLY A 218 -35.04 11.91 4.99
CA GLY A 218 -35.76 10.93 4.16
C GLY A 218 -36.92 11.54 3.38
N SER A 219 -37.06 12.87 3.40
CA SER A 219 -38.07 13.57 2.62
C SER A 219 -37.62 13.76 1.17
N GLU A 220 -38.58 13.69 0.25
CA GLU A 220 -38.43 14.08 -1.16
C GLU A 220 -37.22 13.49 -1.91
N PRO A 221 -37.16 12.17 -2.15
CA PRO A 221 -36.17 11.59 -3.04
C PRO A 221 -36.26 12.22 -4.43
N LYS A 222 -35.15 12.75 -4.94
CA LYS A 222 -35.07 13.40 -6.26
C LYS A 222 -34.34 12.49 -7.25
N VAL A 223 -34.96 12.21 -8.39
CA VAL A 223 -34.27 11.63 -9.55
C VAL A 223 -33.30 12.66 -10.10
N LEU A 224 -32.01 12.33 -10.05
CA LEU A 224 -30.93 13.18 -10.52
C LEU A 224 -30.59 12.89 -11.98
N TYR A 225 -30.56 11.62 -12.36
CA TYR A 225 -30.19 11.19 -13.70
C TYR A 225 -30.80 9.85 -14.07
N THR A 226 -31.19 9.73 -15.34
CA THR A 226 -31.69 8.51 -15.97
C THR A 226 -31.14 8.42 -17.39
N ASN A 227 -30.89 7.21 -17.86
CA ASN A 227 -30.58 6.97 -19.26
C ASN A 227 -31.24 5.66 -19.71
N GLU A 228 -32.20 5.74 -20.63
CA GLU A 228 -32.94 4.57 -21.13
C GLU A 228 -32.06 3.60 -21.95
N GLU A 229 -30.96 4.10 -22.51
CA GLU A 229 -30.01 3.27 -23.25
C GLU A 229 -29.06 2.51 -22.30
N ALA A 230 -28.86 3.02 -21.08
CA ALA A 230 -27.99 2.40 -20.10
C ALA A 230 -28.70 1.18 -19.48
N ARG A 231 -28.04 0.03 -19.56
CA ARG A 231 -28.52 -1.20 -18.91
C ARG A 231 -28.33 -1.14 -17.39
N TYR A 232 -27.33 -0.39 -16.94
CA TYR A 232 -26.97 -0.25 -15.55
C TYR A 232 -26.38 1.14 -15.28
N ILE A 233 -26.65 1.70 -14.09
CA ILE A 233 -26.09 2.97 -13.64
C ILE A 233 -25.66 2.84 -12.17
N ALA A 234 -24.37 3.03 -11.89
CA ALA A 234 -23.81 2.98 -10.55
C ALA A 234 -23.38 4.38 -10.08
N ALA A 235 -23.79 4.78 -8.88
CA ALA A 235 -23.18 5.90 -8.18
C ALA A 235 -21.81 5.48 -7.63
N CYS A 236 -20.75 6.15 -8.06
CA CYS A 236 -19.39 5.77 -7.69
C CYS A 236 -18.81 6.68 -6.63
N ASP A 237 -18.99 8.00 -6.74
CA ASP A 237 -18.44 8.96 -5.78
C ASP A 237 -19.07 10.36 -5.90
N TRP A 238 -18.91 11.19 -4.87
CA TRP A 238 -19.18 12.64 -4.93
C TRP A 238 -17.89 13.42 -5.19
N SER A 239 -17.98 14.48 -6.00
CA SER A 239 -16.89 15.43 -6.09
C SER A 239 -16.65 16.08 -4.73
N PRO A 240 -15.39 16.37 -4.33
CA PRO A 240 -15.10 16.96 -3.02
C PRO A 240 -15.79 18.31 -2.77
N ASP A 241 -16.16 19.04 -3.83
CA ASP A 241 -16.90 20.29 -3.74
C ASP A 241 -18.43 20.12 -3.71
N GLY A 242 -18.93 18.88 -3.80
CA GLY A 242 -20.34 18.55 -3.70
C GLY A 242 -21.18 18.92 -4.92
N LYS A 243 -20.58 19.18 -6.07
CA LYS A 243 -21.31 19.65 -7.26
C LYS A 243 -21.55 18.59 -8.32
N GLN A 244 -20.79 17.51 -8.29
CA GLN A 244 -20.82 16.47 -9.31
C GLN A 244 -20.85 15.09 -8.68
N ILE A 245 -21.51 14.16 -9.36
CA ILE A 245 -21.50 12.74 -9.05
C ILE A 245 -20.68 12.05 -10.13
N LEU A 246 -19.68 11.27 -9.71
CA LEU A 246 -19.02 10.31 -10.59
C LEU A 246 -19.89 9.07 -10.67
N ALA A 247 -20.23 8.68 -11.90
CA ALA A 247 -21.07 7.54 -12.18
C ALA A 247 -20.47 6.66 -13.27
N CYS A 248 -20.72 5.35 -13.13
CA CYS A 248 -20.43 4.35 -14.16
C CYS A 248 -21.73 3.85 -14.77
N MET A 249 -21.69 3.57 -16.07
CA MET A 249 -22.82 3.03 -16.81
C MET A 249 -22.36 1.92 -17.73
N ASP A 250 -23.18 0.88 -17.83
CA ASP A 250 -22.96 -0.24 -18.73
C ASP A 250 -24.01 -0.23 -19.85
N TYR A 251 -23.57 -0.50 -21.07
CA TYR A 251 -24.40 -0.59 -22.27
C TYR A 251 -24.14 -1.92 -23.01
N GLU A 252 -25.04 -2.28 -23.92
CA GLU A 252 -24.87 -3.40 -24.88
C GLU A 252 -24.37 -4.73 -24.27
N ASP A 253 -25.03 -5.20 -23.21
CA ASP A 253 -24.63 -6.41 -22.46
C ASP A 253 -23.21 -6.32 -21.87
N ASN A 254 -22.90 -5.17 -21.27
CA ASN A 254 -21.64 -4.85 -20.60
C ASN A 254 -20.43 -4.78 -21.55
N LYS A 255 -20.67 -4.66 -22.86
CA LYS A 255 -19.62 -4.48 -23.86
C LYS A 255 -19.05 -3.07 -23.87
N ILE A 256 -19.86 -2.09 -23.47
CA ILE A 256 -19.46 -0.70 -23.39
C ILE A 256 -19.66 -0.25 -21.95
N GLN A 257 -18.60 0.28 -21.35
CA GLN A 257 -18.66 0.89 -20.03
C GLN A 257 -18.25 2.36 -20.14
N THR A 258 -19.02 3.24 -19.51
CA THR A 258 -18.74 4.67 -19.52
C THR A 258 -18.66 5.19 -18.10
N ALA A 259 -17.58 5.90 -17.78
CA ALA A 259 -17.47 6.72 -16.60
C ALA A 259 -17.74 8.19 -16.97
N GLY A 260 -18.44 8.91 -16.09
CA GLY A 260 -18.43 10.36 -16.18
C GLY A 260 -19.17 11.09 -15.07
N LEU A 261 -19.39 12.38 -15.31
CA LEU A 261 -19.75 13.36 -14.29
C LEU A 261 -21.16 13.89 -14.49
N ILE A 262 -22.00 13.71 -13.47
CA ILE A 262 -23.36 14.22 -13.44
C ILE A 262 -23.41 15.45 -12.54
N ASN A 263 -23.83 16.58 -13.09
CA ASN A 263 -23.99 17.81 -12.31
C ASN A 263 -25.22 17.70 -11.38
N VAL A 264 -25.02 17.97 -10.09
CA VAL A 264 -26.06 17.86 -9.05
C VAL A 264 -27.19 18.89 -9.26
N SER A 265 -26.88 20.04 -9.86
CA SER A 265 -27.83 21.13 -10.05
C SER A 265 -28.90 20.82 -11.09
N ASP A 266 -28.52 20.21 -12.22
CA ASP A 266 -29.38 20.07 -13.39
C ASP A 266 -29.44 18.64 -13.97
N GLY A 267 -28.66 17.70 -13.43
CA GLY A 267 -28.59 16.32 -13.91
C GLY A 267 -27.85 16.17 -15.23
N SER A 268 -27.19 17.21 -15.75
CA SER A 268 -26.44 17.12 -16.99
C SER A 268 -25.21 16.21 -16.84
N MET A 269 -24.98 15.37 -17.84
CA MET A 269 -23.91 14.37 -17.84
C MET A 269 -22.80 14.75 -18.81
N GLN A 270 -21.56 14.66 -18.34
CA GLN A 270 -20.34 14.73 -19.15
C GLN A 270 -19.63 13.39 -19.12
N VAL A 271 -19.47 12.77 -20.28
CA VAL A 271 -18.65 11.55 -20.43
C VAL A 271 -17.17 11.90 -20.23
N LEU A 272 -16.48 11.13 -19.38
CA LEU A 272 -15.04 11.24 -19.17
C LEU A 272 -14.27 10.19 -19.96
N LYS A 273 -14.72 8.94 -19.88
CA LYS A 273 -14.06 7.81 -20.52
C LYS A 273 -15.08 6.76 -20.94
N THR A 274 -14.88 6.21 -22.13
CA THR A 274 -15.63 5.06 -22.64
C THR A 274 -14.65 3.93 -22.93
N LEU A 275 -15.01 2.74 -22.48
CA LEU A 275 -14.29 1.50 -22.70
C LEU A 275 -15.13 0.62 -23.60
N GLU A 276 -14.61 0.30 -24.79
CA GLU A 276 -15.22 -0.62 -25.75
C GLU A 276 -14.56 -2.00 -25.58
N GLU A 277 -15.36 -3.07 -25.65
CA GLU A 277 -15.00 -4.47 -25.36
C GLU A 277 -14.81 -4.79 -23.86
N GLY A 278 -15.96 -4.86 -23.18
CA GLY A 278 -16.25 -5.63 -21.97
C GLY A 278 -15.05 -6.16 -21.19
N SER A 279 -14.54 -5.31 -20.29
CA SER A 279 -13.76 -5.79 -19.15
C SER A 279 -14.64 -6.77 -18.37
N GLY A 280 -14.40 -8.06 -18.58
CA GLY A 280 -15.22 -9.12 -18.02
C GLY A 280 -15.34 -8.96 -16.51
N SER A 281 -16.58 -8.89 -16.02
CA SER A 281 -16.98 -8.79 -14.61
C SER A 281 -16.30 -7.71 -13.76
N GLY A 282 -17.11 -6.73 -13.38
CA GLY A 282 -16.82 -5.81 -12.30
C GLY A 282 -16.28 -4.49 -12.84
N SER A 283 -17.14 -3.49 -12.90
CA SER A 283 -16.72 -2.10 -12.83
C SER A 283 -15.77 -2.01 -11.64
N GLY A 284 -14.48 -1.75 -11.91
CA GLY A 284 -13.50 -1.49 -10.88
C GLY A 284 -13.99 -0.36 -9.98
N MET A 285 -13.50 -0.29 -8.75
CA MET A 285 -13.80 0.89 -7.94
C MET A 285 -13.27 2.11 -8.68
N VAL A 286 -14.06 3.18 -8.71
CA VAL A 286 -13.63 4.47 -9.25
C VAL A 286 -14.05 5.57 -8.30
N CYS A 287 -13.12 6.46 -7.98
CA CYS A 287 -13.37 7.58 -7.08
C CYS A 287 -12.61 8.83 -7.52
N PHE A 288 -12.99 9.98 -6.99
CA PHE A 288 -12.21 11.19 -7.14
C PHE A 288 -10.91 11.09 -6.33
N SER A 289 -9.87 11.77 -6.80
CA SER A 289 -8.76 12.17 -5.93
C SER A 289 -9.27 13.12 -4.84
N LYS A 290 -8.60 13.18 -3.68
CA LYS A 290 -8.99 14.06 -2.56
C LYS A 290 -9.16 15.53 -2.95
N ASN A 291 -8.40 16.00 -3.93
CA ASN A 291 -8.47 17.37 -4.45
C ASN A 291 -9.51 17.56 -5.59
N GLY A 292 -10.19 16.51 -6.03
CA GLY A 292 -11.22 16.53 -7.06
C GLY A 292 -10.71 16.79 -8.48
N LYS A 293 -9.39 16.72 -8.71
CA LYS A 293 -8.77 17.05 -10.01
C LYS A 293 -8.56 15.86 -10.92
N SER A 294 -8.68 14.64 -10.38
CA SER A 294 -8.48 13.40 -11.11
C SER A 294 -9.49 12.37 -10.62
N ILE A 295 -9.66 11.29 -11.40
CA ILE A 295 -10.29 10.06 -10.92
C ILE A 295 -9.23 8.95 -10.86
N ILE A 296 -9.40 8.03 -9.91
CA ILE A 296 -8.55 6.86 -9.72
C ILE A 296 -9.43 5.63 -9.86
N TYR A 297 -8.94 4.64 -10.60
CA TYR A 297 -9.68 3.42 -10.88
C TYR A 297 -8.75 2.29 -11.31
N ASP A 298 -9.22 1.06 -11.19
CA ASP A 298 -8.56 -0.11 -11.77
C ASP A 298 -9.15 -0.47 -13.15
N LEU A 299 -8.28 -0.87 -14.07
CA LEU A 299 -8.62 -1.23 -15.43
C LEU A 299 -7.87 -2.49 -15.86
N GLN A 300 -8.52 -3.29 -16.70
CA GLN A 300 -7.93 -4.47 -17.33
C GLN A 300 -6.63 -4.12 -18.09
N GLN A 301 -5.58 -4.92 -17.90
CA GLN A 301 -4.27 -4.67 -18.51
C GLN A 301 -4.28 -4.86 -20.03
N GLU A 302 -4.89 -5.97 -20.49
CA GLU A 302 -5.02 -6.34 -21.90
C GLU A 302 -6.37 -7.05 -22.12
N SER A 303 -6.90 -7.02 -23.35
CA SER A 303 -8.26 -7.51 -23.66
C SER A 303 -8.50 -9.00 -23.39
N ASN A 304 -7.45 -9.81 -23.21
CA ASN A 304 -7.52 -11.25 -23.03
C ASN A 304 -7.25 -11.74 -21.58
N THR A 305 -7.03 -10.83 -20.63
CA THR A 305 -6.69 -11.19 -19.24
C THR A 305 -7.64 -10.56 -18.24
N SER A 306 -8.01 -11.24 -17.15
CA SER A 306 -8.75 -10.61 -16.06
C SER A 306 -7.86 -9.77 -15.13
N MET A 307 -6.55 -9.71 -15.40
CA MET A 307 -5.60 -8.93 -14.60
C MET A 307 -5.84 -7.44 -14.81
N ARG A 308 -5.77 -6.70 -13.70
CA ARG A 308 -6.05 -5.27 -13.65
C ARG A 308 -4.84 -4.53 -13.10
N ASP A 309 -4.70 -3.29 -13.57
CA ASP A 309 -3.72 -2.30 -13.11
C ASP A 309 -4.49 -1.06 -12.64
N ILE A 310 -3.83 -0.19 -11.86
CA ILE A 310 -4.47 0.99 -11.28
C ILE A 310 -4.00 2.24 -12.01
N TYR A 311 -4.96 3.06 -12.43
CA TYR A 311 -4.76 4.24 -13.23
C TYR A 311 -5.34 5.48 -12.55
N MET A 312 -4.80 6.63 -12.92
CA MET A 312 -5.30 7.94 -12.60
C MET A 312 -5.53 8.73 -13.88
N LEU A 313 -6.72 9.30 -14.02
CA LEU A 313 -7.09 10.16 -15.14
C LEU A 313 -7.28 11.59 -14.64
N PRO A 314 -6.41 12.54 -15.03
CA PRO A 314 -6.62 13.97 -14.78
C PRO A 314 -7.88 14.49 -15.49
N LEU A 315 -8.68 15.29 -14.78
CA LEU A 315 -9.93 15.86 -15.30
C LEU A 315 -9.73 17.15 -16.09
N ASP A 316 -8.50 17.68 -16.11
CA ASP A 316 -8.10 18.83 -16.93
C ASP A 316 -7.71 18.47 -18.37
N GLY A 317 -7.96 17.21 -18.78
CA GLY A 317 -7.60 16.69 -20.09
C GLY A 317 -6.16 16.21 -20.20
N GLY A 318 -5.43 16.14 -19.07
CA GLY A 318 -4.13 15.49 -19.01
C GLY A 318 -4.17 14.01 -19.42
N ALA A 319 -3.00 13.48 -19.78
CA ALA A 319 -2.87 12.07 -20.11
C ALA A 319 -3.11 11.18 -18.89
N GLU A 320 -3.65 10.00 -19.15
CA GLU A 320 -3.80 8.94 -18.15
C GLU A 320 -2.45 8.43 -17.64
N ILE A 321 -2.36 8.19 -16.34
CA ILE A 321 -1.15 7.79 -15.63
C ILE A 321 -1.40 6.45 -14.97
N ALA A 322 -0.53 5.46 -15.22
CA ALA A 322 -0.52 4.23 -14.44
C ALA A 322 0.08 4.50 -13.06
N LEU A 323 -0.72 4.35 -11.99
CA LEU A 323 -0.27 4.47 -10.60
C LEU A 323 0.36 3.16 -10.12
N VAL A 324 -0.24 2.04 -10.47
CA VAL A 324 0.28 0.70 -10.20
C VAL A 324 0.23 -0.08 -11.50
N LYS A 325 1.41 -0.56 -11.92
CA LYS A 325 1.58 -1.36 -13.13
C LYS A 325 2.41 -2.59 -12.80
N HIS A 326 1.81 -3.77 -12.87
CA HIS A 326 2.48 -5.02 -12.54
C HIS A 326 1.82 -6.21 -13.26
N PRO A 327 2.53 -7.30 -13.58
CA PRO A 327 1.89 -8.53 -14.08
C PRO A 327 0.92 -9.22 -13.11
N ALA A 328 0.78 -8.69 -11.89
CA ALA A 328 -0.12 -9.18 -10.86
C ALA A 328 -1.52 -8.60 -11.10
N ASN A 329 -2.55 -9.20 -10.52
CA ASN A 329 -3.88 -8.62 -10.51
C ASN A 329 -3.98 -7.58 -9.38
N ASP A 330 -3.84 -6.30 -9.72
CA ASP A 330 -3.92 -5.18 -8.77
C ASP A 330 -5.33 -4.55 -8.80
N LEU A 331 -6.11 -4.76 -7.72
CA LEU A 331 -7.48 -4.26 -7.59
C LEU A 331 -7.53 -3.04 -6.67
N PHE A 332 -8.10 -1.93 -7.14
CA PHE A 332 -8.22 -0.71 -6.36
C PHE A 332 -9.33 -0.85 -5.31
N LEU A 333 -9.03 -0.46 -4.07
CA LEU A 333 -9.94 -0.55 -2.92
C LEU A 333 -10.34 0.81 -2.35
N GLY A 334 -9.77 1.91 -2.85
CA GLY A 334 -10.12 3.27 -2.44
C GLY A 334 -8.93 4.11 -1.98
N LEU A 335 -9.20 5.35 -1.59
CA LEU A 335 -8.22 6.28 -1.04
C LEU A 335 -7.97 6.02 0.45
N ALA A 336 -6.71 6.17 0.87
CA ALA A 336 -6.39 6.24 2.28
C ALA A 336 -6.85 7.58 2.89
N PRO A 337 -7.04 7.66 4.22
CA PRO A 337 -7.50 8.89 4.88
C PRO A 337 -6.58 10.11 4.71
N ASP A 338 -5.29 9.89 4.45
CA ASP A 338 -4.34 10.96 4.11
C ASP A 338 -4.69 11.65 2.77
N GLY A 339 -5.37 10.92 1.88
CA GLY A 339 -5.70 11.25 0.50
C GLY A 339 -4.51 11.45 -0.43
N GLU A 340 -3.35 10.94 -0.04
CA GLU A 340 -2.13 10.86 -0.85
C GLU A 340 -1.81 9.41 -1.22
N SER A 341 -2.28 8.45 -0.41
CA SER A 341 -2.08 7.03 -0.61
C SER A 341 -3.34 6.34 -1.14
N ILE A 342 -3.16 5.25 -1.88
CA ILE A 342 -4.24 4.35 -2.31
C ILE A 342 -4.18 3.03 -1.54
N LEU A 343 -5.34 2.43 -1.30
CA LEU A 343 -5.46 1.05 -0.86
C LEU A 343 -5.75 0.17 -2.08
N PHE A 344 -5.05 -0.95 -2.18
CA PHE A 344 -5.28 -1.94 -3.23
C PHE A 344 -4.92 -3.34 -2.74
N SER A 345 -5.48 -4.37 -3.37
CA SER A 345 -5.07 -5.77 -3.18
C SER A 345 -4.29 -6.26 -4.40
N SER A 346 -3.33 -7.16 -4.17
CA SER A 346 -2.45 -7.70 -5.22
C SER A 346 -2.15 -9.18 -4.94
N ASP A 347 -2.05 -9.99 -5.99
CA ASP A 347 -1.62 -11.39 -5.91
C ASP A 347 -0.11 -11.58 -6.18
N ARG A 348 0.67 -10.49 -6.14
CA ARG A 348 2.11 -10.47 -6.45
C ARG A 348 2.97 -11.45 -5.64
N ASP A 349 2.57 -11.75 -4.41
CA ASP A 349 3.30 -12.62 -3.48
C ASP A 349 2.72 -14.04 -3.38
N GLY A 350 1.77 -14.39 -4.26
CA GLY A 350 0.99 -15.63 -4.19
C GLY A 350 -0.41 -15.38 -3.63
N SER A 351 -1.35 -16.24 -4.04
CA SER A 351 -2.79 -16.13 -3.73
C SER A 351 -3.17 -16.52 -2.30
#